data_AF-A0A4Y2FPQ1-F1
#
_entry.id   AF-A0A4Y2FPQ1-F1
#
_cell.length_a   1.000
_cell.length_b   1.000
_cell.length_c   1.000
_cell.angle_alpha   90.00
_cell.angle_beta   90.00
_cell.angle_gamma   90.00
#
_symmetry.space_group_name_H-M   'P 1'
#
loop_
_entity.id
_entity.type
_entity.pdbx_description
1 polymer ?
#
loop_
_entity_poly.entity_id
_entity_poly.type
_entity_poly.pdbx_seq_one_letter_code
_entity_poly.pdbx_strand_id
1 'polypeptide(L)'
;MYRERFPEGPHHTRQTILKVVKRLRETGCVTSRHRVRRPRNVGRKVQREDVLAYALTQPQSSTKMISENCGLSKNRVWTILNESGADPHLCRACCQEMLRDVTGGATLR
;
A
#
# COMPACT_ATOMS: atom_id res chain seq x y z
N MET A 1 -8.54 17.66 37.82
CA MET A 1 -7.68 17.19 36.70
C MET A 1 -8.21 15.89 36.06
N TYR A 2 -8.12 15.77 34.72
CA TYR A 2 -8.78 14.81 33.80
C TYR A 2 -10.31 14.70 33.93
N ARG A 3 -10.86 14.30 35.09
CA ARG A 3 -12.32 14.23 35.31
C ARG A 3 -13.03 15.57 35.20
N GLU A 4 -12.43 16.62 35.76
CA GLU A 4 -12.90 18.01 35.59
C GLU A 4 -12.80 18.52 34.15
N ARG A 5 -11.88 17.97 33.35
CA ARG A 5 -11.65 18.40 31.97
C ARG A 5 -12.49 17.61 30.95
N PHE A 6 -12.94 16.41 31.33
CA PHE A 6 -13.74 15.50 30.50
C PHE A 6 -14.84 14.85 31.35
N PRO A 7 -15.89 15.62 31.73
CA PRO A 7 -16.94 15.12 32.61
C PRO A 7 -17.83 14.05 31.95
N GLU A 8 -18.10 14.15 30.64
CA GLU A 8 -18.91 13.19 29.89
C GLU A 8 -18.10 12.06 29.24
N GLY A 9 -16.77 12.12 29.34
CA GLY A 9 -15.87 11.20 28.67
C GLY A 9 -15.84 9.81 29.34
N PRO A 10 -15.80 8.71 28.56
CA PRO A 10 -15.64 7.37 29.11
C PRO A 10 -14.40 7.31 30.00
N HIS A 11 -14.59 6.98 31.28
CA HIS A 11 -13.48 6.84 32.20
C HIS A 11 -12.71 5.57 31.89
N HIS A 12 -11.48 5.74 31.41
CA HIS A 12 -10.60 4.62 31.13
C HIS A 12 -10.29 3.84 32.41
N THR A 13 -10.33 2.51 32.31
CA THR A 13 -10.00 1.63 33.43
C THR A 13 -8.51 1.77 33.79
N ARG A 14 -8.17 1.44 35.05
CA ARG A 14 -6.76 1.37 35.50
C ARG A 14 -5.90 0.52 34.56
N GLN A 15 -6.46 -0.57 34.01
CA GLN A 15 -5.76 -1.43 33.07
C GLN A 15 -5.38 -0.71 31.76
N THR A 16 -6.25 0.12 31.20
CA THR A 16 -5.95 0.90 29.99
C THR A 16 -4.84 1.90 30.25
N ILE A 17 -4.88 2.60 31.40
CA ILE A 17 -3.85 3.54 31.82
C ILE A 17 -2.50 2.84 31.95
N LEU A 18 -2.46 1.68 32.62
CA LEU A 18 -1.23 0.89 32.76
C LEU A 18 -0.70 0.40 31.42
N LYS A 19 -1.56 -0.02 30.48
CA LYS A 19 -1.15 -0.42 29.12
C LYS A 19 -0.55 0.75 28.34
N VAL A 20 -1.12 1.95 28.47
CA VAL A 20 -0.59 3.16 27.83
C VAL A 20 0.77 3.55 28.42
N VAL A 21 0.89 3.56 29.74
CA VAL A 21 2.17 3.86 30.42
C VAL A 21 3.24 2.83 30.08
N LYS A 22 2.89 1.54 30.07
CA LYS A 22 3.81 0.47 29.67
C LYS A 22 4.31 0.69 28.23
N ARG A 23 3.40 0.94 27.29
CA ARG A 23 3.76 1.19 25.89
C ARG A 23 4.60 2.46 25.71
N LEU A 24 4.28 3.52 26.45
CA LEU A 24 5.07 4.75 26.44
C LEU A 24 6.51 4.48 26.92
N ARG A 25 6.70 3.67 27.96
CA ARG A 25 8.04 3.28 28.41
C ARG A 25 8.78 2.41 27.39
N GLU A 26 8.07 1.51 26.71
CA GLU A 26 8.66 0.61 25.70
C GLU A 26 9.01 1.30 24.38
N THR A 27 8.19 2.24 23.92
CA THR A 27 8.27 2.80 22.55
C THR A 27 8.45 4.31 22.49
N GLY A 28 8.41 5.01 23.62
CA GLY A 28 8.50 6.47 23.68
C GLY A 28 7.29 7.21 23.09
N CYS A 29 6.23 6.51 22.70
CA CYS A 29 5.11 7.10 21.98
C CYS A 29 3.73 6.54 22.43
N VAL A 30 2.73 7.41 22.53
CA VAL A 30 1.34 7.06 22.89
C VAL A 30 0.44 6.86 21.64
N THR A 31 0.95 7.07 20.43
CA THR A 31 0.17 6.93 19.18
C THR A 31 -0.44 5.54 19.06
N SER A 32 -1.62 5.42 18.44
CA SER A 32 -2.27 4.12 18.24
C SER A 32 -1.36 3.17 17.42
N ARG A 33 -1.38 1.86 17.71
CA ARG A 33 -0.74 0.90 16.81
C ARG A 33 -1.53 0.91 15.51
N HIS A 34 -0.85 1.09 14.38
CA HIS A 34 -1.46 0.88 13.08
C HIS A 34 -2.01 -0.55 13.05
N ARG A 35 -3.33 -0.71 12.85
CA ARG A 35 -3.95 -2.03 12.78
C ARG A 35 -3.45 -2.69 11.50
N VAL A 36 -2.48 -3.59 11.62
CA VAL A 36 -2.00 -4.37 10.49
C VAL A 36 -3.11 -5.33 10.09
N ARG A 37 -3.81 -5.01 9.00
CA ARG A 37 -4.81 -5.91 8.42
C ARG A 37 -4.06 -7.11 7.84
N ARG A 38 -4.44 -8.33 8.25
CA ARG A 38 -3.88 -9.55 7.67
C ARG A 38 -4.12 -9.53 6.15
N PRO A 39 -3.09 -9.73 5.31
CA PRO A 39 -3.28 -9.83 3.86
C PRO A 39 -4.31 -10.92 3.56
N ARG A 40 -5.33 -10.59 2.75
CA ARG A 40 -6.26 -11.60 2.24
C ARG A 40 -5.55 -12.33 1.10
N ASN A 41 -5.30 -13.63 1.29
CA ASN A 41 -4.83 -14.52 0.23
C ASN A 41 -5.95 -14.65 -0.81
N VAL A 42 -5.94 -13.79 -1.84
CA VAL A 42 -6.84 -13.89 -2.99
C VAL A 42 -6.34 -15.01 -3.91
N GLY A 43 -7.17 -16.04 -4.09
CA GLY A 43 -6.84 -17.37 -4.61
C GLY A 43 -6.45 -17.50 -6.09
N ARG A 44 -5.69 -16.56 -6.65
CA ARG A 44 -4.94 -16.78 -7.89
C ARG A 44 -3.62 -16.01 -7.78
N LYS A 45 -2.52 -16.74 -7.69
CA LYS A 45 -1.17 -16.19 -7.55
C LYS A 45 -0.65 -15.72 -8.91
N VAL A 46 -1.35 -14.79 -9.54
CA VAL A 46 -0.72 -13.96 -10.57
C VAL A 46 0.27 -13.09 -9.81
N GLN A 47 1.55 -13.23 -10.13
CA GLN A 47 2.60 -12.46 -9.51
C GLN A 47 2.29 -10.99 -9.80
N ARG A 48 2.43 -10.10 -8.80
CA ARG A 48 2.18 -8.66 -9.02
C ARG A 48 3.05 -8.15 -10.17
N GLU A 49 4.23 -8.75 -10.27
CA GLU A 49 5.23 -8.58 -11.30
C GLU A 49 4.68 -8.84 -12.71
N ASP A 50 3.82 -9.85 -12.91
CA ASP A 50 3.22 -10.14 -14.23
C ASP A 50 2.26 -9.03 -14.68
N VAL A 51 1.48 -8.49 -13.74
CA VAL A 51 0.56 -7.36 -14.00
C VAL A 51 1.34 -6.10 -14.33
N LEU A 52 2.43 -5.85 -13.62
CA LEU A 52 3.31 -4.71 -13.86
C LEU A 52 4.06 -4.86 -15.19
N ALA A 53 4.61 -6.02 -15.49
CA ALA A 53 5.29 -6.29 -16.75
C ALA A 53 4.35 -6.08 -17.95
N TYR A 54 3.10 -6.55 -17.85
CA TYR A 54 2.10 -6.31 -18.89
C TYR A 54 1.78 -4.82 -19.05
N ALA A 55 1.55 -4.11 -17.95
CA ALA A 55 1.27 -2.67 -17.98
C ALA A 55 2.44 -1.85 -18.57
N LEU A 56 3.69 -2.25 -18.26
CA LEU A 56 4.90 -1.58 -18.75
C LEU A 56 5.18 -1.86 -20.23
N THR A 57 4.94 -3.09 -20.69
CA THR A 57 5.10 -3.45 -22.11
C THR A 57 4.01 -2.84 -23.00
N GLN A 58 2.85 -2.51 -22.43
CA GLN A 58 1.76 -1.86 -23.14
C GLN A 58 1.18 -0.67 -22.33
N PRO A 59 1.87 0.49 -22.34
CA PRO A 59 1.45 1.68 -21.58
C PRO A 59 0.08 2.25 -21.96
N GLN A 60 -0.41 1.92 -23.15
CA GLN A 60 -1.74 2.34 -23.64
C GLN A 60 -2.85 1.33 -23.28
N SER A 61 -2.52 0.21 -22.64
CA SER A 61 -3.50 -0.80 -22.30
C SER A 61 -4.42 -0.33 -21.18
N SER A 62 -5.72 -0.46 -21.37
CA SER A 62 -6.68 -0.13 -20.34
C SER A 62 -6.66 -1.19 -19.22
N THR A 63 -7.04 -0.80 -18.00
CA THR A 63 -7.23 -1.72 -16.86
C THR A 63 -8.14 -2.90 -17.20
N LYS A 64 -9.08 -2.72 -18.16
CA LYS A 64 -9.92 -3.80 -18.68
C LYS A 64 -9.09 -4.85 -19.44
N MET A 65 -8.24 -4.43 -20.37
CA MET A 65 -7.40 -5.36 -21.14
C MET A 65 -6.40 -6.09 -20.24
N ILE A 66 -5.80 -5.38 -19.27
CA ILE A 66 -4.91 -5.99 -18.27
C ILE A 66 -5.67 -7.02 -17.43
N SER A 67 -6.91 -6.72 -17.03
CA SER A 67 -7.74 -7.65 -16.25
C SER A 67 -8.10 -8.93 -17.00
N GLU A 68 -8.38 -8.82 -18.30
CA GLU A 68 -8.70 -9.95 -19.18
C GLU A 68 -7.46 -10.83 -19.41
N ASN A 69 -6.30 -10.22 -19.68
CA ASN A 69 -5.06 -10.97 -19.91
C ASN A 69 -4.49 -11.62 -18.66
N CYS A 70 -4.57 -10.96 -17.51
CA CYS A 70 -4.09 -11.52 -16.25
C CYS A 70 -5.12 -12.43 -15.56
N GLY A 71 -6.36 -12.52 -16.07
CA GLY A 71 -7.44 -13.27 -15.41
C GLY A 71 -7.77 -12.74 -14.00
N LEU A 72 -7.61 -11.43 -13.79
CA LEU A 72 -7.84 -10.73 -12.53
C LEU A 72 -9.09 -9.86 -12.59
N SER A 73 -9.67 -9.53 -11.44
CA SER A 73 -10.71 -8.50 -11.43
C SER A 73 -10.10 -7.12 -11.69
N LYS A 74 -10.85 -6.23 -12.35
CA LYS A 74 -10.44 -4.84 -12.59
C LYS A 74 -10.00 -4.13 -11.30
N ASN A 75 -10.71 -4.33 -10.19
CA ASN A 75 -10.34 -3.76 -8.90
C ASN A 75 -9.01 -4.30 -8.38
N ARG A 76 -8.71 -5.57 -8.63
CA ARG A 76 -7.43 -6.17 -8.22
C ARG A 76 -6.28 -5.57 -9.02
N VAL A 77 -6.45 -5.41 -10.34
CA VAL A 77 -5.47 -4.73 -11.20
C VAL A 77 -5.26 -3.28 -10.74
N TRP A 78 -6.34 -2.54 -10.52
CA TRP A 78 -6.28 -1.14 -10.06
C TRP A 78 -5.53 -1.00 -8.73
N THR A 79 -5.79 -1.90 -7.77
CA THR A 79 -5.09 -1.90 -6.47
C THR A 79 -3.59 -2.17 -6.64
N ILE A 80 -3.19 -3.12 -7.49
CA ILE A 80 -1.78 -3.46 -7.73
C ILE A 80 -1.05 -2.28 -8.37
N LEU A 81 -1.66 -1.64 -9.37
CA LEU A 81 -1.09 -0.49 -10.05
C LEU A 81 -0.96 0.71 -9.11
N ASN A 82 -1.98 1.00 -8.30
CA ASN A 82 -1.95 2.09 -7.32
C ASN A 82 -0.96 1.83 -6.17
N GLU A 83 -0.86 0.60 -5.66
CA GLU A 83 0.16 0.20 -4.67
C GLU A 83 1.59 0.34 -5.22
N SER A 84 1.77 0.21 -6.54
CA SER A 84 3.06 0.27 -7.21
C SER A 84 3.38 1.65 -7.81
N GLY A 85 2.50 2.65 -7.63
CA GLY A 85 2.65 3.98 -8.25
C GLY A 85 2.50 4.01 -9.78
N ALA A 86 2.01 2.93 -10.37
CA ALA A 86 1.89 2.71 -11.81
C ALA A 86 0.47 2.96 -12.33
N ASP A 87 -0.19 4.04 -11.88
CA ASP A 87 -1.55 4.37 -12.33
C ASP A 87 -1.57 4.59 -13.86
N PRO A 88 -2.33 3.81 -14.64
CA PRO A 88 -2.42 3.97 -16.10
C PRO A 88 -2.83 5.36 -16.57
N HIS A 89 -3.54 6.13 -15.73
CA HIS A 89 -3.97 7.48 -16.06
C HIS A 89 -2.93 8.56 -15.70
N LEU A 90 -1.92 8.24 -14.87
CA LEU A 90 -0.83 9.14 -14.47
C LEU A 90 0.56 8.68 -14.99
N CYS A 91 0.70 7.42 -15.46
CA CYS A 91 1.96 6.83 -15.94
C CYS A 91 2.29 7.18 -17.39
N ARG A 92 2.10 8.43 -17.80
CA ARG A 92 2.77 8.94 -19.01
C ARG A 92 4.20 9.40 -18.72
N ALA A 93 4.47 9.86 -17.48
CA ALA A 93 5.78 10.35 -17.06
C ALA A 93 6.61 9.27 -16.31
N CYS A 94 6.06 8.58 -15.32
CA CYS A 94 6.81 7.57 -14.54
C CYS A 94 7.29 6.37 -15.38
N CYS A 95 6.49 5.93 -16.35
CA CYS A 95 6.86 4.82 -17.23
C CYS A 95 8.08 5.18 -18.11
N GLN A 96 8.31 6.46 -18.42
CA GLN A 96 9.48 6.92 -19.18
C GLN A 96 10.76 6.98 -18.33
N GLU A 97 10.63 7.26 -17.03
CA GLU A 97 11.76 7.31 -16.08
C GLU A 97 12.27 5.89 -15.74
N MET A 98 11.35 4.96 -15.46
CA MET A 98 11.70 3.55 -15.17
C MET A 98 12.36 2.84 -16.37
N LEU A 99 12.01 3.22 -17.60
CA LEU A 99 12.66 2.70 -18.82
C LEU A 99 14.10 3.23 -19.00
N ARG A 100 14.42 4.44 -18.50
CA ARG A 100 15.77 5.01 -18.56
C ARG A 100 16.73 4.32 -17.61
N ASP A 101 16.29 3.95 -16.41
CA ASP A 101 17.15 3.24 -15.46
C ASP A 101 17.50 1.82 -15.92
N VAL A 102 16.59 1.16 -16.65
CA VAL A 102 16.85 -0.17 -17.25
C VAL A 102 17.80 -0.09 -18.45
N THR A 103 17.80 1.00 -19.22
CA THR A 103 18.72 1.18 -20.37
C THR A 103 20.03 1.88 -20.00
N GLY A 104 20.11 2.56 -18.86
CA GLY A 104 21.33 3.22 -18.37
C GLY A 104 22.40 2.29 -17.81
N GLY A 105 22.05 1.03 -17.50
CA GLY A 105 22.99 0.03 -16.97
C GLY A 105 23.84 -0.70 -18.03
N ALA A 106 23.63 -0.46 -19.32
CA ALA A 106 24.25 -1.22 -20.41
C ALA A 106 25.41 -0.51 -21.15
N THR A 107 26.01 0.51 -20.52
CA THR A 107 27.26 1.14 -21.03
C THR A 107 28.21 1.45 -19.88
N LEU A 108 28.93 0.44 -19.41
CA LEU A 108 30.25 0.63 -18.84
C LEU A 108 31.25 -0.20 -19.64
N ARG A 109 32.30 0.49 -20.04
CA ARG A 109 33.35 0.14 -20.98
C ARG A 109 34.48 -0.60 -20.27
#